data_AF-A0A5X8YWD7-F1
#
_entry.id   AF-A0A5X8YWD7-F1
#
_cell.length_a   1.000
_cell.length_b   1.000
_cell.length_c   1.000
_cell.angle_alpha   90.00
_cell.angle_beta   90.00
_cell.angle_gamma   90.00
#
_symmetry.space_group_name_H-M   'P 1'
#
loop_
_entity.id
_entity.type
_entity.pdbx_description
1 polymer ?
#
loop_
_entity_poly.entity_id
_entity_poly.type
_entity_poly.pdbx_seq_one_letter_code
_entity_poly.pdbx_strand_id
1 'polypeptide(L)'
;WHKSLSNVPVKNVLGISKQVFWSLQAEDSDANALNNKEITTLIKRNGFRFWGNRSTDVNAYIFEVYTRTAQVLADSIAEAQFEAIDEPLTPVNVKDVLSGIRAKLSALVTSGRLIGAECWYDVVDNSTTELRQGRVRIRYKYTPVPPLEDLTLYQTFTDEFFGPAFASLGGV
;
A
#
# COMPACT_ATOMS: atom_id res chain seq x y z
N TRP A 1 7.78 -2.65 1.86
CA TRP A 1 6.60 -3.36 1.36
C TRP A 1 5.47 -2.42 0.98
N HIS A 2 5.16 -1.37 1.77
CA HIS A 2 4.08 -0.43 1.44
C HIS A 2 4.39 0.57 0.31
N LYS A 3 5.68 0.86 0.05
CA LYS A 3 6.10 1.73 -1.06
C LYS A 3 6.07 0.98 -2.39
N SER A 4 5.45 1.60 -3.38
CA SER A 4 5.39 1.13 -4.76
C SER A 4 6.78 0.98 -5.38
N LEU A 5 6.97 -0.06 -6.18
CA LEU A 5 8.15 -0.27 -7.01
C LEU A 5 8.19 0.70 -8.21
N SER A 6 7.04 1.19 -8.68
CA SER A 6 6.98 2.14 -9.79
C SER A 6 7.78 3.41 -9.49
N ASN A 7 8.40 3.96 -10.52
CA ASN A 7 9.27 5.14 -10.50
C ASN A 7 10.55 4.99 -9.63
N VAL A 8 10.88 3.78 -9.18
CA VAL A 8 12.14 3.50 -8.47
C VAL A 8 13.28 3.29 -9.48
N PRO A 9 14.46 3.95 -9.28
CA PRO A 9 15.63 3.75 -10.14
C PRO A 9 16.17 2.32 -10.08
N VAL A 10 16.50 1.78 -11.25
CA VAL A 10 17.22 0.51 -11.39
C VAL A 10 18.69 0.83 -11.63
N LYS A 11 19.55 0.36 -10.72
CA LYS A 11 21.00 0.61 -10.78
C LYS A 11 21.67 -0.38 -11.75
N ASN A 12 22.81 0.04 -12.31
CA ASN A 12 23.69 -0.80 -13.13
C ASN A 12 23.01 -1.43 -14.37
N VAL A 13 22.05 -0.74 -14.96
CA VAL A 13 21.38 -1.17 -16.19
C VAL A 13 22.12 -0.63 -17.41
N LEU A 14 22.53 -1.52 -18.31
CA LEU A 14 23.18 -1.16 -19.58
C LEU A 14 22.17 -0.83 -20.69
N GLY A 15 20.98 -1.42 -20.62
CA GLY A 15 19.91 -1.23 -21.59
C GLY A 15 18.74 -2.17 -21.35
N ILE A 16 17.74 -2.09 -22.22
CA ILE A 16 16.59 -3.00 -22.29
C ILE A 16 16.61 -3.71 -23.64
N SER A 17 16.17 -4.98 -23.67
CA SER A 17 16.20 -5.81 -24.88
C SER A 17 15.27 -5.34 -25.99
N LYS A 18 14.20 -4.61 -25.64
CA LYS A 18 13.29 -3.94 -26.56
C LYS A 18 13.11 -2.50 -26.11
N GLN A 19 13.24 -1.56 -27.04
CA GLN A 19 12.99 -0.17 -26.75
C GLN A 19 11.50 0.02 -26.40
N VAL A 20 11.23 0.81 -25.37
CA VAL A 20 9.89 1.18 -24.92
C VAL A 20 9.83 2.69 -24.97
N PHE A 21 9.02 3.24 -25.87
CA PHE A 21 8.80 4.68 -25.92
C PHE A 21 8.01 5.14 -24.68
N TRP A 22 8.44 6.26 -24.11
CA TRP A 22 7.79 6.90 -22.97
C TRP A 22 7.98 8.41 -23.05
N SER A 23 6.90 9.15 -22.78
CA SER A 23 6.91 10.59 -22.57
C SER A 23 5.89 10.94 -21.50
N LEU A 24 6.18 11.96 -20.70
CA LEU A 24 5.30 12.40 -19.61
C LEU A 24 3.96 12.94 -20.14
N GLN A 25 3.97 13.51 -21.35
CA GLN A 25 2.80 14.17 -21.96
C GLN A 25 2.12 13.32 -23.03
N ALA A 26 2.69 12.16 -23.39
CA ALA A 26 2.13 11.32 -24.44
C ALA A 26 1.24 10.23 -23.82
N GLU A 27 -0.07 10.34 -24.07
CA GLU A 27 -1.04 9.33 -23.64
C GLU A 27 -0.85 8.00 -24.38
N ASP A 28 -0.35 8.03 -25.62
CA ASP A 28 -0.20 6.90 -26.54
C ASP A 28 1.19 6.21 -26.50
N SER A 29 1.93 6.35 -25.40
CA SER A 29 3.26 5.73 -25.30
C SER A 29 3.22 4.20 -25.15
N ASP A 30 4.25 3.50 -25.65
CA ASP A 30 4.41 2.05 -25.47
C ASP A 30 4.34 1.64 -23.99
N ALA A 31 4.93 2.47 -23.12
CA ALA A 31 4.90 2.26 -21.69
C ALA A 31 3.46 2.30 -21.11
N ASN A 32 2.62 3.22 -21.57
CA ASN A 32 1.20 3.25 -21.19
C ASN A 32 0.44 2.04 -21.75
N ALA A 33 0.69 1.67 -23.00
CA ALA A 33 0.05 0.50 -23.62
C ALA A 33 0.36 -0.81 -22.87
N LEU A 34 1.58 -0.95 -22.34
CA LEU A 34 1.97 -2.08 -21.49
C LEU A 34 1.32 -2.00 -20.11
N ASN A 35 1.35 -0.83 -19.45
CA ASN A 35 0.80 -0.68 -18.11
C ASN A 35 -0.74 -0.87 -18.09
N ASN A 36 -1.44 -0.46 -19.15
CA ASN A 36 -2.88 -0.72 -19.35
C ASN A 36 -3.22 -2.21 -19.48
N LYS A 37 -2.20 -3.07 -19.69
CA LYS A 37 -2.32 -4.53 -19.70
C LYS A 37 -1.65 -5.16 -18.47
N GLU A 38 -1.46 -4.37 -17.42
CA GLU A 38 -0.86 -4.81 -16.14
C GLU A 38 0.59 -5.29 -16.28
N ILE A 39 1.28 -4.88 -17.35
CA ILE A 39 2.67 -5.20 -17.60
C ILE A 39 3.54 -4.03 -17.11
N THR A 40 4.29 -4.27 -16.03
CA THR A 40 5.32 -3.34 -15.57
C THR A 40 6.51 -3.37 -16.54
N THR A 41 6.98 -2.19 -16.94
CA THR A 41 8.10 -2.01 -17.87
C THR A 41 9.21 -1.14 -17.27
N LEU A 42 10.26 -0.88 -18.05
CA LEU A 42 11.28 0.09 -17.72
C LEU A 42 11.19 1.31 -18.64
N ILE A 43 11.21 2.50 -18.05
CA ILE A 43 11.33 3.76 -18.78
C ILE A 43 12.71 4.37 -18.55
N LYS A 44 13.14 5.26 -19.46
CA LYS A 44 14.40 6.00 -19.33
C LYS A 44 14.12 7.47 -19.02
N ARG A 45 14.19 7.84 -17.75
CA ARG A 45 14.11 9.22 -17.25
C ARG A 45 15.07 9.40 -16.08
N ASN A 46 16.15 10.15 -16.30
CA ASN A 46 17.25 10.28 -15.33
C ASN A 46 17.76 8.90 -14.86
N GLY A 47 18.02 8.02 -15.82
CA GLY A 47 18.31 6.59 -15.61
C GLY A 47 17.11 5.67 -15.92
N PHE A 48 17.31 4.37 -15.78
CA PHE A 48 16.24 3.39 -15.93
C PHE A 48 15.40 3.32 -14.65
N ARG A 49 14.08 3.22 -14.81
CA ARG A 49 13.13 3.16 -13.70
C ARG A 49 12.02 2.17 -14.01
N PHE A 50 11.53 1.48 -12.99
CA PHE A 50 10.27 0.74 -13.10
C PHE A 50 9.14 1.70 -13.44
N TRP A 51 8.23 1.24 -14.29
CA TRP A 51 7.04 1.98 -14.67
C TRP A 51 5.86 1.01 -14.74
N GLY A 52 4.94 1.16 -13.80
CA GLY A 52 3.87 0.22 -13.53
C GLY A 52 3.97 -0.33 -12.11
N ASN A 53 2.81 -0.51 -11.51
CA ASN A 53 2.60 -0.99 -10.14
C ASN A 53 1.32 -1.81 -10.01
N ARG A 54 0.64 -2.10 -11.12
CA ARG A 54 -0.51 -3.00 -11.15
C ARG A 54 -0.08 -4.45 -11.06
N SER A 55 -0.93 -5.26 -10.46
CA SER A 55 -0.84 -6.72 -10.53
C SER A 55 -1.82 -7.23 -11.60
N THR A 56 -1.83 -8.54 -11.85
CA THR A 56 -2.79 -9.18 -12.75
C THR A 56 -4.15 -9.50 -12.10
N ASP A 57 -4.37 -9.07 -10.84
CA ASP A 57 -5.67 -9.15 -10.19
C ASP A 57 -6.50 -7.92 -10.56
N VAL A 58 -7.74 -8.14 -10.98
CA VAL A 58 -8.68 -7.09 -11.41
C VAL A 58 -9.70 -6.71 -10.34
N ASN A 59 -9.71 -7.40 -9.20
CA ASN A 59 -10.74 -7.26 -8.17
C ASN A 59 -10.23 -6.61 -6.88
N ALA A 60 -9.28 -7.26 -6.19
CA ALA A 60 -8.94 -6.89 -4.81
C ALA A 60 -7.49 -6.43 -4.66
N TYR A 61 -6.55 -7.19 -5.22
CA TYR A 61 -5.11 -6.92 -5.09
C TYR A 61 -4.54 -6.23 -6.33
N ILE A 62 -5.27 -5.26 -6.86
CA ILE A 62 -4.99 -4.59 -8.15
C ILE A 62 -3.62 -3.91 -8.21
N PHE A 63 -3.04 -3.52 -7.07
CA PHE A 63 -1.67 -2.99 -6.99
C PHE A 63 -0.74 -3.97 -6.30
N GLU A 64 0.51 -4.03 -6.76
CA GLU A 64 1.56 -4.88 -6.15
C GLU A 64 1.76 -4.61 -4.65
N VAL A 65 1.59 -3.36 -4.23
CA VAL A 65 1.68 -2.98 -2.81
C VAL A 65 0.57 -3.59 -1.97
N TYR A 66 -0.62 -3.89 -2.53
CA TYR A 66 -1.69 -4.54 -1.79
C TYR A 66 -1.33 -5.98 -1.47
N THR A 67 -0.83 -6.71 -2.46
CA THR A 67 -0.36 -8.10 -2.30
C THR A 67 0.80 -8.17 -1.30
N ARG A 68 1.81 -7.30 -1.44
CA ARG A 68 2.97 -7.29 -0.53
C ARG A 68 2.59 -6.86 0.88
N THR A 69 1.64 -5.94 1.02
CA THR A 69 1.11 -5.56 2.34
C THR A 69 0.44 -6.76 2.99
N ALA A 70 -0.41 -7.49 2.25
CA ALA A 70 -1.12 -8.65 2.76
C ALA A 70 -0.16 -9.74 3.26
N GLN A 71 0.81 -10.13 2.42
CA GLN A 71 1.79 -11.17 2.73
C GLN A 71 2.64 -10.78 3.93
N VAL A 72 3.26 -9.59 3.91
CA VAL A 72 4.13 -9.16 5.01
C VAL A 72 3.35 -9.00 6.31
N LEU A 73 2.10 -8.54 6.26
CA LEU A 73 1.29 -8.40 7.46
C LEU A 73 0.93 -9.77 8.06
N ALA A 74 0.55 -10.74 7.23
CA ALA A 74 0.27 -12.10 7.67
C ALA A 74 1.49 -12.74 8.34
N ASP A 75 2.66 -12.66 7.69
CA ASP A 75 3.91 -13.21 8.22
C ASP A 75 4.32 -12.52 9.53
N SER A 76 4.27 -11.18 9.56
CA SER A 76 4.67 -10.40 10.74
C SER A 76 3.77 -10.63 11.96
N ILE A 77 2.48 -10.85 11.73
CA ILE A 77 1.53 -11.15 12.82
C ILE A 77 1.75 -12.58 13.31
N ALA A 78 1.91 -13.55 12.40
CA ALA A 78 2.15 -14.94 12.75
C ALA A 78 3.45 -15.11 13.55
N GLU A 79 4.55 -14.50 13.09
CA GLU A 79 5.84 -14.54 13.78
C GLU A 79 5.76 -13.93 15.20
N ALA A 80 5.02 -12.83 15.36
CA ALA A 80 4.82 -12.21 16.67
C ALA A 80 3.99 -13.07 17.65
N GLN A 81 3.26 -14.08 17.18
CA GLN A 81 2.51 -15.00 18.03
C GLN A 81 3.27 -16.30 18.31
N PHE A 82 4.50 -16.46 17.81
CA PHE A 82 5.24 -17.71 17.95
C PHE A 82 5.44 -18.11 19.42
N GLU A 83 5.72 -17.15 20.31
CA GLU A 83 5.89 -17.42 21.74
C GLU A 83 4.59 -17.83 22.45
N ALA A 84 3.43 -17.43 21.92
CA ALA A 84 2.12 -17.79 22.49
C ALA A 84 1.65 -19.19 22.05
N ILE A 85 2.31 -19.81 21.06
CA ILE A 85 2.02 -21.18 20.66
C ILE A 85 2.40 -22.12 21.80
N ASP A 86 1.53 -23.08 22.09
CA ASP A 86 1.66 -24.07 23.17
C ASP A 86 1.58 -23.51 24.61
N GLU A 87 1.31 -22.22 24.79
CA GLU A 87 0.94 -21.67 26.10
C GLU A 87 -0.46 -22.14 26.55
N PRO A 88 -0.73 -22.21 27.87
CA PRO A 88 -2.05 -22.59 28.37
C PRO A 88 -3.16 -21.70 27.83
N LEU A 89 -4.14 -22.29 27.13
CA LEU A 89 -5.29 -21.56 26.61
C LEU A 89 -6.17 -21.01 27.74
N THR A 90 -6.07 -19.71 28.01
CA THR A 90 -6.84 -19.00 29.03
C THR A 90 -7.49 -17.74 28.45
N PRO A 91 -8.59 -17.22 29.04
CA PRO A 91 -9.14 -15.95 28.59
C PRO A 91 -8.14 -14.78 28.67
N VAL A 92 -7.18 -14.85 29.60
CA VAL A 92 -6.14 -13.83 29.79
C VAL A 92 -5.15 -13.84 28.63
N ASN A 93 -4.54 -15.00 28.31
CA ASN A 93 -3.54 -15.04 27.24
C ASN A 93 -4.13 -14.71 25.86
N VAL A 94 -5.38 -15.12 25.57
CA VAL A 94 -6.07 -14.71 24.33
C VAL A 94 -6.27 -13.20 24.27
N LYS A 95 -6.57 -12.55 25.41
CA LYS A 95 -6.70 -11.09 25.49
C LYS A 95 -5.35 -10.40 25.29
N ASP A 96 -4.27 -10.98 25.78
CA ASP A 96 -2.92 -10.44 25.60
C ASP A 96 -2.47 -10.54 24.14
N VAL A 97 -2.71 -11.69 23.48
CA VAL A 97 -2.51 -11.88 22.04
C VAL A 97 -3.29 -10.83 21.23
N LEU A 98 -4.59 -10.63 21.51
CA LEU A 98 -5.40 -9.61 20.85
C LEU A 98 -4.81 -8.21 21.03
N SER A 99 -4.31 -7.91 22.23
CA SER A 99 -3.74 -6.60 22.56
C SER A 99 -2.40 -6.38 21.83
N GLY A 100 -1.56 -7.41 21.73
CA GLY A 100 -0.31 -7.39 20.96
C GLY A 100 -0.55 -7.14 19.47
N ILE A 101 -1.50 -7.87 18.86
CA ILE A 101 -1.86 -7.67 17.45
C ILE A 101 -2.40 -6.26 17.21
N ARG A 102 -3.30 -5.77 18.08
CA ARG A 102 -3.85 -4.41 18.00
C ARG A 102 -2.77 -3.34 18.11
N ALA A 103 -1.83 -3.50 19.04
CA ALA A 103 -0.73 -2.56 19.22
C ALA A 103 0.15 -2.48 17.95
N LYS A 104 0.48 -3.64 17.36
CA LYS A 104 1.24 -3.70 16.10
C LYS A 104 0.50 -3.01 14.95
N LEU A 105 -0.79 -3.33 14.77
CA LEU A 105 -1.61 -2.73 13.71
C LEU A 105 -1.76 -1.22 13.88
N SER A 106 -2.02 -0.76 15.12
CA SER A 106 -2.11 0.67 15.44
C SER A 106 -0.79 1.39 15.14
N ALA A 107 0.35 0.82 15.50
CA ALA A 107 1.66 1.39 15.17
C ALA A 107 1.87 1.53 13.65
N LEU A 108 1.41 0.56 12.85
CA LEU A 108 1.49 0.64 11.39
C LEU A 108 0.60 1.76 10.83
N VAL A 109 -0.61 1.94 11.37
CA VAL A 109 -1.51 3.05 11.00
C VAL A 109 -0.88 4.40 11.37
N THR A 110 -0.39 4.56 12.59
CA THR A 110 0.28 5.80 13.06
C THR A 110 1.51 6.15 12.20
N SER A 111 2.25 5.13 11.74
CA SER A 111 3.40 5.34 10.84
C SER A 111 3.02 5.59 9.37
N GLY A 112 1.72 5.68 9.04
CA GLY A 112 1.22 5.88 7.69
C GLY A 112 1.45 4.70 6.75
N ARG A 113 1.69 3.49 7.29
CA ARG A 113 1.90 2.27 6.49
C ARG A 113 0.61 1.53 6.17
N LEU A 114 -0.46 1.83 6.90
CA LEU A 114 -1.84 1.39 6.67
C LEU A 114 -2.76 2.61 6.83
N ILE A 115 -3.90 2.61 6.14
CA ILE A 115 -4.94 3.64 6.33
C ILE A 115 -5.74 3.35 7.60
N GLY A 116 -5.99 2.07 7.89
CA GLY A 116 -6.74 1.63 9.06
C GLY A 116 -6.60 0.13 9.26
N ALA A 117 -6.83 -0.32 10.49
CA ALA A 117 -6.83 -1.74 10.83
C ALA A 117 -7.58 -2.00 12.14
N GLU A 118 -8.14 -3.19 12.27
CA GLU A 118 -8.86 -3.64 13.45
C GLU A 118 -8.64 -5.14 13.67
N CYS A 119 -8.58 -5.57 14.93
CA CYS A 119 -8.44 -6.96 15.33
C CYS A 119 -9.43 -7.27 16.45
N TRP A 120 -10.13 -8.40 16.37
CA TRP A 120 -11.14 -8.79 17.35
C TRP A 120 -11.27 -10.31 17.47
N TYR A 121 -11.82 -10.73 18.59
CA TYR A 121 -12.25 -12.11 18.84
C TYR A 121 -13.74 -12.21 18.55
N ASP A 122 -14.12 -13.22 17.78
CA ASP A 122 -15.51 -13.49 17.44
C ASP A 122 -15.95 -14.83 18.05
N VAL A 123 -17.02 -14.81 18.82
CA VAL A 123 -17.57 -16.03 19.44
C VAL A 123 -18.07 -17.03 18.39
N VAL A 124 -18.45 -16.55 17.20
CA VAL A 124 -18.94 -17.39 16.10
C VAL A 124 -17.82 -18.30 15.57
N ASP A 125 -16.57 -17.82 15.55
CA ASP A 125 -15.41 -18.61 15.10
C ASP A 125 -14.83 -19.53 16.18
N ASN A 126 -15.24 -19.32 17.44
CA ASN A 126 -14.64 -19.93 18.61
C ASN A 126 -15.68 -20.68 19.45
N SER A 127 -16.32 -21.67 18.82
CA SER A 127 -17.25 -22.56 19.51
C SER A 127 -16.57 -23.33 20.64
N THR A 128 -17.35 -23.78 21.63
CA THR A 128 -16.84 -24.63 22.73
C THR A 128 -16.15 -25.90 22.22
N THR A 129 -16.59 -26.46 21.09
CA THR A 129 -15.96 -27.64 20.47
C THR A 129 -14.54 -27.35 20.01
N GLU A 130 -14.30 -26.19 19.39
CA GLU A 130 -12.96 -25.78 18.92
C GLU A 130 -12.05 -25.41 20.10
N LEU A 131 -12.58 -24.67 21.08
CA LEU A 131 -11.83 -24.30 22.28
C LEU A 131 -11.41 -25.53 23.09
N ARG A 132 -12.24 -26.58 23.15
CA ARG A 132 -11.89 -27.87 23.78
C ARG A 132 -10.69 -28.54 23.09
N GLN A 133 -10.49 -28.28 21.80
CA GLN A 133 -9.35 -28.78 21.02
C GLN A 133 -8.14 -27.83 21.08
N GLY A 134 -8.15 -26.81 21.96
CA GLY A 134 -7.07 -25.83 22.07
C GLY A 134 -7.01 -24.84 20.90
N ARG A 135 -8.07 -24.72 20.09
CA ARG A 135 -8.06 -23.89 18.88
C ARG A 135 -8.73 -22.55 19.14
N VAL A 136 -7.99 -21.46 18.87
CA VAL A 136 -8.51 -20.10 18.89
C VAL A 136 -8.34 -19.45 17.52
N ARG A 137 -9.36 -18.73 17.10
CA ARG A 137 -9.40 -17.95 15.86
C ARG A 137 -9.56 -16.48 16.19
N ILE A 138 -8.70 -15.66 15.62
CA ILE A 138 -8.71 -14.22 15.77
C ILE A 138 -8.90 -13.60 14.39
N ARG A 139 -9.84 -12.66 14.29
CA ARG A 139 -10.07 -11.90 13.06
C ARG A 139 -9.29 -10.60 13.10
N TYR A 140 -8.77 -10.22 11.95
CA TYR A 140 -8.28 -8.87 11.74
C TYR A 140 -8.58 -8.42 10.31
N LYS A 141 -8.75 -7.11 10.13
CA LYS A 141 -8.91 -6.45 8.84
C LYS A 141 -7.99 -5.24 8.77
N TYR A 142 -7.63 -4.85 7.56
CA TYR A 142 -6.74 -3.73 7.31
C TYR A 142 -7.05 -3.09 5.96
N THR A 143 -6.70 -1.82 5.83
CA THR A 143 -6.76 -1.07 4.57
C THR A 143 -5.35 -0.68 4.17
N PRO A 144 -4.78 -1.23 3.08
CA PRO A 144 -3.46 -0.86 2.60
C PRO A 144 -3.45 0.58 2.06
N VAL A 145 -2.26 1.16 1.95
CA VAL A 145 -2.10 2.50 1.35
C VAL A 145 -2.01 2.36 -0.18
N PRO A 146 -2.92 2.99 -0.95
CA PRO A 146 -2.83 3.01 -2.41
C PRO A 146 -1.60 3.80 -2.89
N PRO A 147 -0.98 3.40 -4.00
CA PRO A 147 -0.08 4.29 -4.70
C PRO A 147 -0.87 5.41 -5.39
N LEU A 148 -0.28 6.61 -5.46
CA LEU A 148 -0.79 7.69 -6.31
C LEU A 148 -0.41 7.40 -7.77
N GLU A 149 -1.13 6.46 -8.40
CA GLU A 149 -0.87 6.02 -9.78
C GLU A 149 -1.18 7.12 -10.80
N ASP A 150 -2.28 7.85 -10.60
CA ASP A 150 -2.73 8.92 -11.49
C ASP A 150 -3.03 10.20 -10.69
N LEU A 151 -2.55 11.33 -11.21
CA LEU A 151 -2.75 12.66 -10.65
C LEU A 151 -3.10 13.63 -11.79
N THR A 152 -4.38 13.93 -11.92
CA THR A 152 -4.87 14.96 -12.86
C THR A 152 -4.75 16.34 -12.24
N LEU A 153 -4.14 17.27 -12.97
CA LEU A 153 -4.08 18.69 -12.59
C LEU A 153 -4.98 19.51 -13.52
N TYR A 154 -5.89 20.30 -12.93
CA TYR A 154 -6.69 21.27 -13.67
C TYR A 154 -6.04 22.64 -13.53
N GLN A 155 -5.58 23.18 -14.65
CA GLN A 155 -4.98 24.51 -14.69
C GLN A 155 -6.06 25.55 -15.04
N THR A 156 -6.13 26.60 -14.23
CA THR A 156 -6.97 27.78 -14.51
C THR A 156 -6.09 28.99 -14.69
N PHE A 157 -6.21 29.66 -15.84
CA PHE A 157 -5.63 30.98 -16.05
C PHE A 157 -6.60 32.03 -15.47
N THR A 158 -6.11 32.94 -14.63
CA THR A 158 -6.93 33.97 -13.98
C THR A 158 -6.16 35.27 -13.75
N ASP A 159 -6.88 36.39 -13.87
CA ASP A 159 -6.38 37.74 -13.60
C ASP A 159 -6.72 38.21 -12.16
N GLU A 160 -7.41 37.37 -11.36
CA GLU A 160 -7.87 37.68 -9.99
C GLU A 160 -6.76 38.18 -9.05
N PHE A 161 -5.51 37.81 -9.34
CA PHE A 161 -4.36 38.19 -8.53
C PHE A 161 -3.75 39.55 -8.91
N PHE A 162 -4.09 40.13 -10.06
CA PHE A 162 -3.52 41.42 -10.47
C PHE A 162 -3.95 42.55 -9.52
N GLY A 163 -5.23 42.65 -9.19
CA GLY A 163 -5.75 43.70 -8.30
C GLY A 163 -5.01 43.74 -6.94
N PRO A 164 -5.05 42.65 -6.14
CA PRO A 164 -4.33 42.59 -4.86
C PRO A 164 -2.81 42.79 -4.99
N ALA A 165 -2.19 42.23 -6.04
CA ALA A 165 -0.73 42.34 -6.22
C ALA A 165 -0.29 43.80 -6.44
N PHE A 166 -0.97 44.52 -7.32
CA PHE A 166 -0.61 45.91 -7.65
C PHE A 166 -1.17 46.94 -6.66
N ALA A 167 -2.21 46.60 -5.90
CA ALA A 167 -2.72 47.46 -4.81
C ALA A 167 -1.66 47.73 -3.73
N SER A 168 -0.75 46.76 -3.49
CA SER A 168 0.35 46.92 -2.52
C SER A 168 1.37 48.01 -2.87
N LEU A 169 1.38 48.49 -4.12
CA LEU A 169 2.26 49.56 -4.58
C LEU A 169 1.64 50.96 -4.41
N GLY A 170 0.32 51.04 -4.22
CA GLY A 170 -0.41 52.28 -3.98
C GLY A 170 -0.43 52.61 -2.49
N GLY A 171 0.70 53.05 -1.94
CA GLY A 171 0.74 53.60 -0.59
C GLY A 171 -0.18 54.83 -0.47
N VAL A 172 -1.09 54.79 0.50
CA VAL A 172 -1.68 55.99 1.12
C VAL A 172 -1.31 55.97 2.59
#